data_AF-A0A218Z0R7-F1
#
_entry.id   AF-A0A218Z0R7-F1
#
_cell.length_a   1.000
_cell.length_b   1.000
_cell.length_c   1.000
_cell.angle_alpha   90.00
_cell.angle_beta   90.00
_cell.angle_gamma   90.00
#
_symmetry.space_group_name_H-M   'P 1'
#
loop_
_entity.id
_entity.type
_entity.pdbx_description
1 polymer ?
#
loop_
_entity_poly.entity_id
_entity_poly.type
_entity_poly.pdbx_seq_one_letter_code
_entity_poly.pdbx_strand_id
1 'polypeptide(L)'
;MSSFPSAIGKPINDQPDLDLLYFQPYAPKYLEKQIFQFLRSQLPFYRVQYKIRRGGMETEIKTPSNRARYTTVFGLDETSRFDDDGQVVDAQSGQPCSRDRCYAKYPPRPIPKCLNDLRLSTEAATGCKFNFCLVNYYASGSDSISYHSDDEKFLGELPAIASFSFGAKRDFLMKHKPVAPNDNAPLLSETKPIKLPLASGDMILMKGKTQSSKGSRLRLLEDFESHS
;
A
#
# COMPACT_ATOMS: atom_id res chain seq x y z
N MET A 1 -10.42 10.57 25.70
CA MET A 1 -9.37 10.37 24.66
C MET A 1 -9.80 9.19 23.82
N SER A 2 -10.21 9.36 22.56
CA SER A 2 -10.44 8.19 21.71
C SER A 2 -9.07 7.67 21.25
N SER A 3 -8.64 6.53 21.76
CA SER A 3 -7.49 5.81 21.25
C SER A 3 -7.87 5.10 19.95
N PHE A 4 -7.00 5.12 18.96
CA PHE A 4 -7.08 4.19 17.84
C PHE A 4 -6.81 2.76 18.33
N PRO A 5 -7.39 1.72 17.68
CA PRO A 5 -8.45 1.79 16.67
C PRO A 5 -9.82 2.11 17.29
N SER A 6 -10.72 2.70 16.51
CA SER A 6 -12.09 3.02 16.95
C SER A 6 -13.03 1.81 16.95
N ALA A 7 -12.73 0.80 16.14
CA ALA A 7 -13.46 -0.45 16.07
C ALA A 7 -12.49 -1.64 16.11
N ILE A 8 -12.97 -2.79 16.56
CA ILE A 8 -12.22 -4.05 16.50
C ILE A 8 -12.19 -4.52 15.04
N GLY A 9 -11.02 -4.99 14.60
CA GLY A 9 -10.85 -5.56 13.27
C GLY A 9 -11.68 -6.84 13.09
N LYS A 10 -12.41 -6.93 11.97
CA LYS A 10 -13.16 -8.12 11.57
C LYS A 10 -12.33 -8.96 10.61
N PRO A 11 -12.07 -10.25 10.90
CA PRO A 11 -11.29 -11.10 10.00
C PRO A 11 -12.09 -11.39 8.71
N ILE A 12 -11.41 -11.41 7.58
CA ILE A 12 -11.93 -11.89 6.30
C ILE A 12 -10.92 -12.91 5.76
N ASN A 13 -11.26 -14.19 5.90
CA ASN A 13 -10.41 -15.34 5.62
C ASN A 13 -11.23 -16.53 5.06
N ASP A 14 -12.33 -16.23 4.39
CA ASP A 14 -13.30 -17.17 3.82
C ASP A 14 -12.83 -17.78 2.48
N GLN A 15 -11.67 -17.35 1.97
CA GLN A 15 -11.07 -17.87 0.74
C GLN A 15 -9.63 -18.34 0.97
N PRO A 16 -9.12 -19.30 0.18
CA PRO A 16 -7.73 -19.74 0.24
C PRO A 16 -6.76 -18.56 0.14
N ASP A 17 -5.67 -18.61 0.91
CA ASP A 17 -4.60 -17.59 0.94
C ASP A 17 -5.03 -16.17 1.37
N LEU A 18 -6.31 -15.95 1.70
CA LEU A 18 -6.84 -14.68 2.18
C LEU A 18 -6.66 -14.56 3.71
N ASP A 19 -5.89 -13.57 4.13
CA ASP A 19 -5.74 -13.19 5.55
C ASP A 19 -5.86 -11.67 5.66
N LEU A 20 -7.11 -11.20 5.79
CA LEU A 20 -7.43 -9.80 5.98
C LEU A 20 -8.00 -9.54 7.38
N LEU A 21 -7.73 -8.34 7.88
CA LEU A 21 -8.41 -7.77 9.04
C LEU A 21 -8.97 -6.40 8.67
N TYR A 22 -10.29 -6.24 8.72
CA TYR A 22 -10.98 -5.03 8.30
C TYR A 22 -11.51 -4.21 9.47
N PHE A 23 -11.07 -2.96 9.58
CA PHE A 23 -11.44 -2.02 10.64
C PHE A 23 -12.39 -0.94 10.09
N GLN A 24 -13.60 -0.89 10.62
CA GLN A 24 -14.68 0.00 10.17
C GLN A 24 -15.32 0.78 11.33
N PRO A 25 -14.84 1.98 11.66
CA PRO A 25 -13.61 2.60 11.16
C PRO A 25 -12.41 2.30 12.07
N TYR A 26 -11.20 2.43 11.53
CA TYR A 26 -9.99 2.52 12.35
C TYR A 26 -9.89 3.90 12.98
N ALA A 27 -10.05 4.96 12.18
CA ALA A 27 -10.02 6.34 12.63
C ALA A 27 -11.38 6.83 13.13
N PRO A 28 -11.44 7.64 14.20
CA PRO A 28 -12.70 8.19 14.65
C PRO A 28 -13.33 9.09 13.59
N LYS A 29 -14.64 8.93 13.35
CA LYS A 29 -15.42 9.70 12.36
C LYS A 29 -15.21 11.21 12.43
N TYR A 30 -15.05 11.75 13.63
CA TYR A 30 -14.86 13.18 13.86
C TYR A 30 -13.45 13.69 13.45
N LEU A 31 -12.45 12.81 13.34
CA LEU A 31 -11.08 13.16 12.94
C LEU A 31 -10.79 12.92 11.46
N GLU A 32 -11.54 12.04 10.79
CA GLU A 32 -11.30 11.61 9.41
C GLU A 32 -11.04 12.77 8.43
N LYS A 33 -11.87 13.81 8.48
CA LYS A 33 -11.72 15.00 7.62
C LYS A 33 -10.46 15.80 7.92
N GLN A 34 -10.12 15.95 9.20
CA GLN A 34 -8.93 16.67 9.64
C GLN A 34 -7.66 15.92 9.24
N ILE A 35 -7.63 14.60 9.44
CA ILE A 35 -6.51 13.75 9.02
C ILE A 35 -6.34 13.85 7.50
N PHE A 36 -7.41 13.70 6.73
CA PHE A 36 -7.37 13.84 5.26
C PHE A 36 -6.77 15.18 4.82
N GLN A 37 -7.28 16.30 5.35
CA GLN A 37 -6.82 17.63 4.99
C GLN A 37 -5.36 17.86 5.40
N PHE A 38 -4.99 17.41 6.59
CA PHE A 38 -3.63 17.51 7.10
C PHE A 38 -2.65 16.75 6.21
N LEU A 39 -2.88 15.44 5.99
CA LEU A 39 -2.01 14.61 5.15
C LEU A 39 -1.88 15.17 3.73
N ARG A 40 -3.00 15.61 3.14
CA ARG A 40 -3.00 16.24 1.80
C ARG A 40 -2.14 17.51 1.75
N SER A 41 -2.14 18.31 2.82
CA SER A 41 -1.42 19.59 2.85
C SER A 41 0.06 19.47 3.23
N GLN A 42 0.42 18.49 4.07
CA GLN A 42 1.75 18.40 4.67
C GLN A 42 2.68 17.45 3.93
N LEU A 43 2.14 16.49 3.17
CA LEU A 43 2.97 15.49 2.51
C LEU A 43 3.45 15.99 1.12
N PRO A 44 4.73 15.76 0.76
CA PRO A 44 5.33 16.22 -0.48
C PRO A 44 4.99 15.27 -1.63
N PHE A 45 3.77 15.37 -2.15
CA PHE A 45 3.32 14.56 -3.27
C PHE A 45 4.03 14.91 -4.58
N TYR A 46 4.36 13.87 -5.36
CA TYR A 46 4.78 13.99 -6.75
C TYR A 46 3.85 13.19 -7.64
N ARG A 47 3.82 13.54 -8.93
CA ARG A 47 2.94 12.89 -9.90
C ARG A 47 3.63 11.69 -10.54
N VAL A 48 3.00 10.52 -10.49
CA VAL A 48 3.56 9.32 -11.12
C VAL A 48 3.40 9.40 -12.64
N GLN A 49 4.51 9.23 -13.37
CA GLN A 49 4.51 9.15 -14.83
C GLN A 49 5.13 7.82 -15.25
N TYR A 50 4.38 7.00 -16.00
CA TYR A 50 4.88 5.75 -16.55
C TYR A 50 5.36 5.97 -17.99
N LYS A 51 6.47 5.34 -18.36
CA LYS A 51 6.88 5.15 -19.75
C LYS A 51 6.76 3.66 -20.06
N ILE A 52 5.94 3.28 -21.04
CA ILE A 52 5.74 1.89 -21.41
C ILE A 52 6.57 1.60 -22.67
N ARG A 53 7.53 0.68 -22.59
CA ARG A 53 8.28 0.18 -23.74
C ARG A 53 7.61 -1.11 -24.24
N ARG A 54 7.02 -1.09 -25.45
CA ARG A 54 6.54 -2.30 -26.14
C ARG A 54 7.26 -2.43 -27.48
N GLY A 55 7.91 -3.57 -27.72
CA GLY A 55 8.46 -3.93 -29.04
C GLY A 55 9.58 -3.02 -29.57
N GLY A 56 10.45 -2.49 -28.72
CA GLY A 56 11.59 -1.66 -29.15
C GLY A 56 11.25 -0.20 -29.49
N MET A 57 9.97 0.19 -29.49
CA MET A 57 9.56 1.60 -29.57
C MET A 57 9.20 2.12 -28.17
N GLU A 58 9.89 3.18 -27.74
CA GLU A 58 9.45 4.00 -26.60
C GLU A 58 8.21 4.79 -27.01
N THR A 59 7.04 4.21 -26.78
CA THR A 59 5.82 5.01 -26.76
C THR A 59 5.70 5.62 -25.38
N GLU A 60 5.89 6.94 -25.30
CA GLU A 60 5.54 7.69 -24.10
C GLU A 60 4.02 7.70 -23.96
N ILE A 61 3.45 6.57 -23.53
CA ILE A 61 2.08 6.52 -23.05
C ILE A 61 2.12 7.23 -21.71
N LYS A 62 2.02 8.56 -21.76
CA LYS A 62 1.45 9.31 -20.65
C LYS A 62 0.14 8.59 -20.36
N THR A 63 0.04 7.93 -19.21
CA THR A 63 -1.26 7.80 -18.55
C THR A 63 -1.92 9.16 -18.76
N PRO A 64 -3.10 9.26 -19.41
CA PRO A 64 -3.66 10.55 -19.78
C PRO A 64 -3.49 11.44 -18.57
N SER A 65 -2.94 12.65 -18.74
CA SER A 65 -2.56 13.52 -17.63
C SER A 65 -3.75 13.95 -16.74
N ASN A 66 -4.91 13.28 -16.84
CA ASN A 66 -6.05 13.35 -15.94
C ASN A 66 -6.34 12.05 -15.15
N ARG A 67 -5.53 10.99 -15.26
CA ARG A 67 -5.70 9.72 -14.50
C ARG A 67 -4.54 9.33 -13.60
N ALA A 68 -3.46 10.10 -13.63
CA ALA A 68 -2.26 9.77 -12.86
C ALA A 68 -2.36 10.32 -11.44
N ARG A 69 -2.37 9.40 -10.47
CA ARG A 69 -2.36 9.68 -9.03
C ARG A 69 -1.11 10.43 -8.58
N TYR A 70 -1.25 11.09 -7.45
CA TYR A 70 -0.16 11.65 -6.69
C TYR A 70 0.36 10.61 -5.69
N THR A 71 1.68 10.52 -5.53
CA THR A 71 2.31 9.55 -4.65
C THR A 71 3.42 10.22 -3.85
N THR A 72 3.65 9.73 -2.63
CA THR A 72 4.87 9.97 -1.86
C THR A 72 5.25 8.70 -1.10
N VAL A 73 6.55 8.53 -0.82
CA VAL A 73 7.10 7.37 -0.12
C VAL A 73 7.96 7.82 1.06
N PHE A 74 7.93 7.03 2.13
CA PHE A 74 8.72 7.25 3.34
C PHE A 74 9.20 5.93 3.92
N GLY A 75 10.28 5.99 4.68
CA GLY A 75 10.87 4.84 5.33
C GLY A 75 11.97 4.19 4.50
N LEU A 76 12.51 3.13 5.07
CA LEU A 76 13.66 2.38 4.58
C LEU A 76 13.38 0.89 4.77
N ASP A 77 14.10 0.05 4.02
CA ASP A 77 14.15 -1.38 4.33
C ASP A 77 14.90 -1.64 5.64
N GLU A 78 14.79 -2.88 6.15
CA GLU A 78 15.43 -3.28 7.42
C GLU A 78 16.97 -3.26 7.38
N THR A 79 17.57 -3.18 6.19
CA THR A 79 19.03 -3.15 6.03
C THR A 79 19.59 -1.73 6.12
N SER A 80 18.72 -0.71 6.15
CA SER A 80 19.12 0.70 6.09
C SER A 80 18.51 1.50 7.24
N ARG A 81 19.20 2.56 7.68
CA ARG A 81 18.67 3.56 8.62
C ARG A 81 19.13 4.97 8.24
N PHE A 82 18.46 5.97 8.80
CA PHE A 82 18.97 7.33 8.78
C PHE A 82 19.99 7.52 9.91
N ASP A 83 21.08 8.22 9.64
CA ASP A 83 21.99 8.74 10.67
C ASP A 83 21.50 10.11 11.21
N ASP A 84 22.31 10.71 12.09
CA ASP A 84 21.98 11.98 12.74
C ASP A 84 21.90 13.16 11.75
N ASP A 85 22.59 13.04 10.61
CA ASP A 85 22.58 14.02 9.51
C ASP A 85 21.46 13.74 8.48
N GLY A 86 20.66 12.69 8.69
CA GLY A 86 19.57 12.27 7.81
C GLY A 86 20.04 11.55 6.54
N GLN A 87 21.28 11.06 6.51
CA GLN A 87 21.81 10.25 5.42
C GLN A 87 21.51 8.77 5.61
N VAL A 88 21.40 8.05 4.49
CA VAL A 88 21.10 6.61 4.50
C VAL A 88 22.39 5.82 4.71
N VAL A 89 22.44 5.08 5.81
CA VAL A 89 23.55 4.20 6.18
C VAL A 89 23.05 2.78 6.41
N ASP A 90 23.93 1.81 6.24
CA ASP A 90 23.67 0.41 6.55
C ASP A 90 23.37 0.26 8.05
N ALA A 91 22.29 -0.44 8.37
CA ALA A 91 21.77 -0.52 9.73
C ALA A 91 22.73 -1.22 10.70
N GLN A 92 23.57 -2.15 10.22
CA GLN A 92 24.50 -2.92 11.06
C GLN A 92 25.88 -2.28 11.16
N SER A 93 26.45 -1.88 10.03
CA SER A 93 27.82 -1.36 9.94
C SER A 93 27.92 0.15 10.13
N GLY A 94 26.82 0.88 9.99
CA GLY A 94 26.80 2.35 10.00
C GLY A 94 27.53 2.99 8.82
N GLN A 95 27.94 2.20 7.82
CA GLN A 95 28.62 2.71 6.63
C GLN A 95 27.61 3.24 5.61
N PRO A 96 27.97 4.23 4.79
CA PRO A 96 27.12 4.71 3.71
C PRO A 96 26.69 3.55 2.78
N CYS A 97 25.38 3.44 2.51
CA CYS A 97 24.89 2.45 1.56
C CYS A 97 25.47 2.73 0.16
N SER A 98 25.96 1.70 -0.54
CA SER A 98 26.48 1.90 -1.91
C SER A 98 25.37 2.39 -2.84
N ARG A 99 25.73 3.28 -3.79
CA ARG A 99 24.78 3.85 -4.78
C ARG A 99 24.05 2.79 -5.62
N ASP A 100 24.66 1.62 -5.78
CA ASP A 100 24.10 0.49 -6.53
C ASP A 100 23.07 -0.32 -5.71
N ARG A 101 23.06 -0.19 -4.37
CA ARG A 101 22.14 -0.94 -3.52
C ARG A 101 20.79 -0.26 -3.31
N CYS A 102 20.71 1.05 -3.05
CA CYS A 102 19.44 1.63 -2.60
C CYS A 102 19.19 3.09 -3.05
N TYR A 103 17.93 3.38 -3.41
CA TYR A 103 17.31 4.71 -3.50
C TYR A 103 17.90 5.80 -4.43
N ALA A 104 18.89 5.48 -5.28
CA ALA A 104 19.54 6.46 -6.16
C ALA A 104 18.58 7.27 -7.06
N LYS A 105 17.43 6.69 -7.44
CA LYS A 105 16.41 7.34 -8.27
C LYS A 105 15.45 8.23 -7.48
N TYR A 106 15.19 7.90 -6.21
CA TYR A 106 14.27 8.62 -5.33
C TYR A 106 14.82 8.58 -3.91
N PRO A 107 15.44 9.67 -3.42
CA PRO A 107 16.01 9.69 -2.09
C PRO A 107 14.92 9.40 -1.05
N PRO A 108 15.15 8.46 -0.13
CA PRO A 108 14.15 8.04 0.82
C PRO A 108 13.97 9.13 1.86
N ARG A 109 12.76 9.24 2.40
CA ARG A 109 12.41 10.25 3.41
C ARG A 109 12.13 9.56 4.74
N PRO A 110 12.58 10.10 5.88
CA PRO A 110 12.14 9.63 7.18
C PRO A 110 10.61 9.66 7.30
N ILE A 111 10.02 8.70 8.01
CA ILE A 111 8.59 8.69 8.25
C ILE A 111 8.23 9.90 9.13
N PRO A 112 7.44 10.88 8.61
CA PRO A 112 7.10 12.06 9.37
C PRO A 112 6.22 11.70 10.56
N LYS A 113 6.25 12.52 11.62
CA LYS A 113 5.54 12.26 12.88
C LYS A 113 4.08 11.84 12.68
N CYS A 114 3.34 12.52 11.80
CA CYS A 114 1.94 12.23 11.53
C CYS A 114 1.68 10.80 11.00
N LEU A 115 2.58 10.28 10.17
CA LEU A 115 2.52 8.90 9.68
C LEU A 115 3.09 7.93 10.71
N ASN A 116 4.10 8.34 11.49
CA ASN A 116 4.67 7.52 12.55
C ASN A 116 3.68 7.28 13.70
N ASP A 117 2.84 8.26 14.04
CA ASP A 117 1.79 8.10 15.06
C ASP A 117 0.77 7.03 14.62
N LEU A 118 0.34 7.07 13.34
CA LEU A 118 -0.52 6.03 12.76
C LEU A 118 0.17 4.67 12.73
N ARG A 119 1.45 4.64 12.34
CA ARG A 119 2.29 3.44 12.32
C ARG A 119 2.32 2.78 13.69
N LEU A 120 2.74 3.50 14.73
CA LEU A 120 2.84 2.99 16.10
C LEU A 120 1.50 2.49 16.64
N SER A 121 0.41 3.22 16.36
CA SER A 121 -0.94 2.78 16.69
C SER A 121 -1.31 1.45 16.00
N THR A 122 -0.93 1.31 14.74
CA THR A 122 -1.20 0.09 13.95
C THR A 122 -0.39 -1.08 14.48
N GLU A 123 0.88 -0.87 14.80
CA GLU A 123 1.73 -1.91 15.40
C GLU A 123 1.14 -2.39 16.73
N ALA A 124 0.68 -1.46 17.58
CA ALA A 124 0.04 -1.81 18.85
C ALA A 124 -1.28 -2.58 18.64
N ALA A 125 -2.08 -2.20 17.65
CA ALA A 125 -3.38 -2.82 17.38
C ALA A 125 -3.29 -4.19 16.69
N THR A 126 -2.21 -4.46 15.95
CA THR A 126 -2.11 -5.63 15.05
C THR A 126 -0.98 -6.59 15.42
N GLY A 127 0.00 -6.14 16.21
CA GLY A 127 1.24 -6.87 16.50
C GLY A 127 2.23 -6.90 15.32
N CYS A 128 1.87 -6.37 14.15
CA CYS A 128 2.76 -6.28 13.00
C CYS A 128 3.77 -5.14 13.16
N LYS A 129 4.87 -5.20 12.40
CA LYS A 129 5.86 -4.13 12.30
C LYS A 129 5.86 -3.53 10.90
N PHE A 130 6.07 -2.22 10.83
CA PHE A 130 6.10 -1.48 9.57
C PHE A 130 7.28 -0.52 9.56
N ASN A 131 8.01 -0.48 8.45
CA ASN A 131 9.20 0.36 8.23
C ASN A 131 9.09 1.26 6.99
N PHE A 132 8.04 1.07 6.18
CA PHE A 132 7.81 1.77 4.92
C PHE A 132 6.37 2.28 4.84
N CYS A 133 6.17 3.44 4.21
CA CYS A 133 4.85 4.01 3.97
C CYS A 133 4.78 4.59 2.56
N LEU A 134 3.80 4.10 1.79
CA LEU A 134 3.39 4.65 0.50
C LEU A 134 2.07 5.38 0.70
N VAL A 135 2.00 6.64 0.29
CA VAL A 135 0.75 7.42 0.32
C VAL A 135 0.34 7.74 -1.09
N ASN A 136 -0.84 7.26 -1.48
CA ASN A 136 -1.48 7.59 -2.74
C ASN A 136 -2.58 8.63 -2.52
N TYR A 137 -2.57 9.68 -3.33
CA TYR A 137 -3.62 10.69 -3.36
C TYR A 137 -4.28 10.72 -4.74
N TYR A 138 -5.57 10.43 -4.75
CA TYR A 138 -6.44 10.44 -5.91
C TYR A 138 -7.24 11.73 -5.88
N ALA A 139 -6.89 12.67 -6.75
CA ALA A 139 -7.46 14.02 -6.76
C ALA A 139 -8.88 14.04 -7.31
N SER A 140 -9.21 13.07 -8.18
CA SER A 140 -10.52 12.94 -8.81
C SER A 140 -10.91 11.46 -8.97
N GLY A 141 -12.17 11.19 -9.32
CA GLY A 141 -12.62 9.82 -9.63
C GLY A 141 -12.05 9.25 -10.93
N SER A 142 -11.37 10.05 -11.76
CA SER A 142 -10.68 9.55 -12.95
C SER A 142 -9.28 9.01 -12.66
N ASP A 143 -8.72 9.28 -11.48
CA ASP A 143 -7.47 8.69 -11.05
C ASP A 143 -7.68 7.25 -10.62
N SER A 144 -6.89 6.32 -11.15
CA SER A 144 -6.95 4.92 -10.74
C SER A 144 -5.59 4.23 -10.75
N ILE A 145 -5.51 3.10 -10.05
CA ILE A 145 -4.42 2.14 -10.18
C ILE A 145 -4.93 0.96 -11.00
N SER A 146 -4.06 0.21 -11.67
CA SER A 146 -4.46 -1.07 -12.29
C SER A 146 -4.24 -2.22 -11.32
N TYR A 147 -4.83 -3.38 -11.60
CA TYR A 147 -4.57 -4.60 -10.84
C TYR A 147 -3.06 -4.86 -10.71
N HIS A 148 -2.55 -4.85 -9.49
CA HIS A 148 -1.14 -5.11 -9.16
C HIS A 148 -1.04 -5.97 -7.90
N SER A 149 0.14 -6.50 -7.62
CA SER A 149 0.46 -7.11 -6.33
C SER A 149 1.62 -6.33 -5.74
N ASP A 150 1.63 -6.15 -4.43
CA ASP A 150 2.77 -5.55 -3.73
C ASP A 150 3.84 -6.64 -3.49
N ASP A 151 4.49 -7.09 -4.58
CA ASP A 151 5.51 -8.16 -4.58
C ASP A 151 6.96 -7.64 -4.70
N GLU A 152 7.18 -6.40 -4.27
CA GLU A 152 8.50 -5.78 -4.23
C GLU A 152 9.43 -6.54 -3.27
N LYS A 153 10.65 -6.86 -3.72
CA LYS A 153 11.60 -7.71 -2.97
C LYS A 153 11.90 -7.20 -1.56
N PHE A 154 11.85 -5.89 -1.34
CA PHE A 154 12.16 -5.28 -0.05
C PHE A 154 11.07 -5.51 1.01
N LEU A 155 9.87 -5.95 0.62
CA LEU A 155 8.74 -6.22 1.52
C LEU A 155 8.86 -7.61 2.20
N GLY A 156 9.78 -8.47 1.76
CA GLY A 156 9.93 -9.84 2.27
C GLY A 156 8.94 -10.83 1.65
N GLU A 157 8.94 -12.08 2.16
CA GLU A 157 8.14 -13.16 1.55
C GLU A 157 6.64 -13.11 1.90
N LEU A 158 6.29 -12.64 3.10
CA LEU A 158 4.91 -12.59 3.62
C LEU A 158 4.63 -11.22 4.27
N PRO A 159 4.61 -10.12 3.48
CA PRO A 159 4.48 -8.79 4.05
C PRO A 159 3.14 -8.57 4.73
N ALA A 160 3.17 -7.82 5.82
CA ALA A 160 1.99 -7.21 6.40
C ALA A 160 1.79 -5.81 5.79
N ILE A 161 0.64 -5.56 5.19
CA ILE A 161 0.30 -4.28 4.57
C ILE A 161 -0.94 -3.72 5.24
N ALA A 162 -0.79 -2.60 5.95
CA ALA A 162 -1.91 -1.84 6.50
C ALA A 162 -2.26 -0.69 5.55
N SER A 163 -3.44 -0.75 4.93
CA SER A 163 -3.97 0.27 4.03
C SER A 163 -5.06 1.09 4.73
N PHE A 164 -4.85 2.40 4.79
CA PHE A 164 -5.79 3.37 5.35
C PHE A 164 -6.51 4.13 4.25
N SER A 165 -7.81 4.34 4.40
CA SER A 165 -8.61 5.17 3.50
C SER A 165 -9.10 6.43 4.19
N PHE A 166 -8.89 7.58 3.56
CA PHE A 166 -9.39 8.88 4.03
C PHE A 166 -9.98 9.65 2.85
N GLY A 167 -11.16 10.26 3.05
CA GLY A 167 -11.84 11.04 2.01
C GLY A 167 -13.01 10.28 1.36
N ALA A 168 -13.13 10.35 0.03
CA ALA A 168 -14.26 9.73 -0.67
C ALA A 168 -14.23 8.20 -0.53
N LYS A 169 -15.42 7.58 -0.42
CA LYS A 169 -15.57 6.13 -0.40
C LYS A 169 -15.12 5.52 -1.73
N ARG A 170 -14.41 4.38 -1.66
CA ARG A 170 -13.84 3.68 -2.83
C ARG A 170 -13.97 2.17 -2.70
N ASP A 171 -14.01 1.49 -3.83
CA ASP A 171 -14.07 0.03 -3.84
C ASP A 171 -12.66 -0.53 -3.95
N PHE A 172 -12.28 -1.34 -2.96
CA PHE A 172 -11.04 -2.09 -2.98
C PHE A 172 -11.33 -3.50 -3.49
N LEU A 173 -10.84 -3.80 -4.69
CA LEU A 173 -11.08 -5.06 -5.35
C LEU A 173 -9.86 -5.97 -5.23
N MET A 174 -10.11 -7.24 -4.89
CA MET A 174 -9.09 -8.28 -4.92
C MET A 174 -9.54 -9.42 -5.81
N LYS A 175 -8.61 -10.00 -6.57
CA LYS A 175 -8.87 -11.24 -7.31
C LYS A 175 -7.64 -12.12 -7.33
N HIS A 176 -7.83 -13.43 -7.33
CA HIS A 176 -6.70 -14.34 -7.51
C HIS A 176 -6.12 -14.20 -8.92
N LYS A 177 -4.80 -14.36 -9.03
CA LYS A 177 -4.12 -14.52 -10.31
C LYS A 177 -4.49 -15.89 -10.86
N PRO A 178 -4.84 -15.99 -12.15
CA PRO A 178 -4.99 -17.27 -12.79
C PRO A 178 -3.66 -18.02 -12.71
N VAL A 179 -3.68 -19.26 -12.23
CA VAL A 179 -2.53 -20.16 -12.28
C VAL A 179 -2.43 -20.65 -13.73
N ALA A 180 -1.23 -20.68 -14.30
CA ALA A 180 -1.01 -21.27 -15.61
C ALA A 180 -1.44 -22.75 -15.57
N PRO A 181 -2.08 -23.29 -16.62
CA PRO A 181 -2.41 -24.71 -16.65
C PRO A 181 -1.10 -25.50 -16.61
N ASN A 182 -0.86 -26.21 -15.52
CA ASN A 182 0.20 -27.20 -15.42
C ASN A 182 -0.51 -28.56 -15.30
N ASP A 183 0.03 -29.61 -15.92
CA ASP A 183 -0.60 -30.94 -16.06
C ASP A 183 -0.97 -31.65 -14.73
N ASN A 184 -0.60 -31.08 -13.57
CA ASN A 184 -0.89 -31.60 -12.23
C ASN A 184 -1.53 -30.56 -11.29
N ALA A 185 -2.00 -29.40 -11.80
CA ALA A 185 -2.65 -28.41 -10.96
C ALA A 185 -4.07 -28.91 -10.59
N PRO A 186 -4.43 -29.02 -9.30
CA PRO A 186 -5.82 -29.25 -8.93
C PRO A 186 -6.67 -28.14 -9.55
N LEU A 187 -7.84 -28.49 -10.11
CA LEU A 187 -8.85 -27.53 -10.54
C LEU A 187 -9.00 -26.50 -9.43
N LEU A 188 -8.57 -25.26 -9.69
CA LEU A 188 -8.74 -24.17 -8.74
C LEU A 188 -10.21 -24.13 -8.37
N SER A 189 -10.50 -24.26 -7.08
CA SER A 189 -11.78 -23.85 -6.54
C SER A 189 -12.08 -22.45 -7.10
N GLU A 190 -13.30 -22.26 -7.61
CA GLU A 190 -13.75 -20.98 -8.16
C GLU A 190 -13.58 -19.88 -7.10
N THR A 191 -12.44 -19.20 -7.10
CA THR A 191 -12.19 -18.11 -6.16
C THR A 191 -12.99 -16.89 -6.61
N LYS A 192 -13.73 -16.31 -5.68
CA LYS A 192 -14.64 -15.21 -5.97
C LYS A 192 -13.89 -13.88 -5.85
N PRO A 193 -14.00 -12.97 -6.83
CA PRO A 193 -13.49 -11.61 -6.66
C PRO A 193 -14.08 -10.97 -5.39
N ILE A 194 -13.20 -10.37 -4.59
CA ILE A 194 -13.57 -9.67 -3.36
C ILE A 194 -13.73 -8.20 -3.68
N LYS A 195 -14.80 -7.59 -3.17
CA LYS A 195 -15.09 -6.16 -3.29
C LYS A 195 -15.34 -5.59 -1.90
N LEU A 196 -14.42 -4.75 -1.41
CA LEU A 196 -14.50 -4.12 -0.10
C LEU A 196 -14.73 -2.62 -0.26
N PRO A 197 -15.92 -2.10 0.06
CA PRO A 197 -16.16 -0.66 0.06
C PRO A 197 -15.45 -0.01 1.23
N LEU A 198 -14.36 0.72 0.96
CA LEU A 198 -13.57 1.48 1.91
C LEU A 198 -14.13 2.89 2.07
N ALA A 199 -14.68 3.20 3.24
CA ALA A 199 -15.07 4.56 3.59
C ALA A 199 -13.88 5.31 4.22
N SER A 200 -14.05 6.63 4.37
CA SER A 200 -13.12 7.43 5.16
C SER A 200 -12.98 6.86 6.57
N GLY A 201 -11.74 6.81 7.07
CA GLY A 201 -11.37 6.26 8.37
C GLY A 201 -11.23 4.75 8.43
N ASP A 202 -11.57 4.02 7.38
CA ASP A 202 -11.44 2.56 7.36
C ASP A 202 -9.97 2.15 7.16
N MET A 203 -9.60 0.98 7.70
CA MET A 203 -8.29 0.37 7.47
C MET A 203 -8.46 -1.11 7.14
N ILE A 204 -7.78 -1.60 6.11
CA ILE A 204 -7.59 -3.04 5.85
C ILE A 204 -6.14 -3.39 6.15
N LEU A 205 -5.95 -4.44 6.94
CA LEU A 205 -4.65 -5.10 7.10
C LEU A 205 -4.66 -6.39 6.26
N MET A 206 -3.70 -6.54 5.37
CA MET A 206 -3.41 -7.75 4.59
C MET A 206 -2.17 -8.42 5.16
N LYS A 207 -2.21 -9.73 5.41
CA LYS A 207 -1.07 -10.49 5.95
C LYS A 207 -0.88 -11.83 5.24
N GLY A 208 0.20 -12.50 5.63
CA GLY A 208 0.43 -13.90 5.28
C GLY A 208 0.50 -14.10 3.78
N LYS A 209 -0.23 -15.11 3.29
CA LYS A 209 -0.17 -15.50 1.87
C LYS A 209 -0.93 -14.58 0.93
N THR A 210 -1.67 -13.60 1.46
CA THR A 210 -2.46 -12.64 0.67
C THR A 210 -1.59 -11.95 -0.40
N GLN A 211 -0.33 -11.64 -0.05
CA GLN A 211 0.64 -10.98 -0.94
C GLN A 211 1.81 -11.89 -1.35
N SER A 212 1.76 -13.19 -1.06
CA SER A 212 2.89 -14.11 -1.30
C SER A 212 3.27 -14.20 -2.78
N SER A 213 4.58 -14.27 -3.03
CA SER A 213 5.16 -14.50 -4.36
C SER A 213 5.01 -15.96 -4.84
N LYS A 214 4.83 -16.90 -3.90
CA LYS A 214 4.67 -18.36 -4.10
C LYS A 214 3.19 -18.75 -3.88
N GLY A 215 2.50 -19.22 -4.92
CA GLY A 215 1.08 -19.64 -4.87
C GLY A 215 0.09 -18.73 -5.63
N SER A 216 -1.20 -18.92 -5.37
CA SER A 216 -2.33 -18.21 -6.01
C SER A 216 -2.40 -16.75 -5.56
N ARG A 217 -1.60 -15.86 -6.17
CA ARG A 217 -1.45 -14.45 -5.74
C ARG A 217 -2.77 -13.66 -5.79
N LEU A 218 -2.98 -12.68 -4.92
CA LEU A 218 -4.05 -11.69 -5.10
C LEU A 218 -3.53 -10.47 -5.86
N ARG A 219 -4.31 -10.00 -6.84
CA ARG A 219 -4.15 -8.66 -7.43
C ARG A 219 -5.14 -7.72 -6.80
N LEU A 220 -4.63 -6.57 -6.36
CA LEU A 220 -5.38 -5.45 -5.82
C LEU A 220 -5.65 -4.45 -6.93
N LEU A 221 -6.91 -4.07 -7.08
CA LEU A 221 -7.33 -2.91 -7.84
C LEU A 221 -8.07 -1.99 -6.87
N GLU A 222 -7.50 -0.83 -6.61
CA GLU A 222 -8.27 0.25 -6.00
C GLU A 222 -9.11 0.84 -7.14
N ASP A 223 -10.42 0.54 -7.14
CA ASP A 223 -11.35 1.05 -8.14
C ASP A 223 -11.99 2.34 -7.65
N PHE A 224 -12.00 3.33 -8.54
CA PHE A 224 -12.42 4.69 -8.23
C PHE A 224 -13.71 5.00 -8.97
N GLU A 225 -14.83 4.89 -8.27
CA GLU A 225 -16.10 5.46 -8.73
C GLU A 225 -16.43 6.65 -7.82
N SER A 226 -16.18 7.87 -8.30
CA SER A 226 -16.74 9.06 -7.66
C SER A 226 -18.16 9.26 -8.16
N HIS A 227 -19.14 9.10 -7.27
CA HIS A 227 -20.40 9.81 -7.45
C HIS A 227 -20.13 11.26 -7.02
N SER A 228 -20.00 12.12 -8.03
CA SER A 228 -20.07 13.58 -7.92
C SER A 228 -21.39 14.02 -7.30
#